data_AF-A0A2S6Q0H4-F1
#
_entry.id   AF-A0A2S6Q0H4-F1
#
_cell.length_a   1.000
_cell.length_b   1.000
_cell.length_c   1.000
_cell.angle_alpha   90.00
_cell.angle_beta   90.00
_cell.angle_gamma   90.00
#
_symmetry.space_group_name_H-M   'P 1'
#
loop_
_entity.id
_entity.type
_entity.pdbx_description
1 polymer ?
#
loop_
_entity_poly.entity_id
_entity_poly.type
_entity_poly.pdbx_seq_one_letter_code
_entity_poly.pdbx_strand_id
1 'polypeptide(L)'
;MRRADDRSPRVRPGRVHVPVGRRPDPLESHLANLAAYSGSLVLGRNATERFTAEERDILTDVFPHGTVEEHYVVSPALAVS
;
A
#
# COMPACT_ATOMS: atom_id res chain seq x y z
N MET A 1 37.89 -29.05 -20.49
CA MET A 1 37.14 -27.77 -20.40
C MET A 1 36.01 -27.97 -19.39
N ARG A 2 36.17 -27.51 -18.14
CA ARG A 2 35.28 -27.78 -17.00
C ARG A 2 34.49 -26.48 -16.72
N ARG A 3 33.15 -26.48 -16.84
CA ARG A 3 32.33 -25.34 -16.42
C ARG A 3 32.47 -25.18 -14.91
N ALA A 4 32.83 -23.98 -14.47
CA ALA A 4 32.79 -23.62 -13.06
C ALA A 4 31.33 -23.67 -12.59
N ASP A 5 31.11 -24.43 -11.53
CA ASP A 5 29.85 -24.60 -10.82
C ASP A 5 29.61 -23.31 -10.02
N ASP A 6 28.75 -22.41 -10.52
CA ASP A 6 28.34 -21.19 -9.81
C ASP A 6 27.44 -21.58 -8.63
N ARG A 7 28.08 -21.97 -7.53
CA ARG A 7 27.44 -22.22 -6.23
C ARG A 7 27.50 -20.98 -5.34
N SER A 8 27.13 -19.83 -5.86
CA SER A 8 26.84 -18.69 -5.00
C SER A 8 25.65 -19.06 -4.09
N PRO A 9 25.79 -19.01 -2.74
CA PRO A 9 24.71 -19.42 -1.85
C PRO A 9 23.52 -18.50 -2.06
N ARG A 10 22.38 -19.08 -2.47
CA ARG A 10 21.10 -18.36 -2.54
C ARG A 10 20.60 -18.11 -1.13
N VAL A 11 20.97 -16.96 -0.55
CA VAL A 11 20.39 -16.50 0.71
C VAL A 11 18.92 -16.15 0.45
N ARG A 12 18.00 -16.83 1.13
CA ARG A 12 16.60 -16.42 1.16
C ARG A 12 16.49 -15.22 2.09
N PRO A 13 16.07 -14.04 1.61
CA PRO A 13 15.93 -12.91 2.50
C PRO A 13 14.83 -13.18 3.51
N GLY A 14 15.13 -12.92 4.79
CA GLY A 14 14.11 -12.89 5.82
C GLY A 14 13.18 -11.71 5.59
N ARG A 15 11.87 -11.92 5.74
CA ARG A 15 10.88 -10.84 5.67
C ARG A 15 10.38 -10.53 7.08
N VAL A 16 10.45 -9.26 7.46
CA VAL A 16 9.99 -8.78 8.76
C VAL A 16 8.90 -7.75 8.52
N HIS A 17 7.84 -7.74 9.33
CA HIS A 17 6.81 -6.71 9.31
C HIS A 17 7.06 -5.73 10.46
N VAL A 18 7.26 -4.46 10.14
CA VAL A 18 7.58 -3.42 11.11
C VAL A 18 6.52 -2.33 11.04
N PRO A 19 5.74 -2.09 12.11
CA PRO A 19 4.91 -0.90 12.22
C PRO A 19 5.80 0.34 12.24
N VAL A 20 5.55 1.30 11.36
CA VAL A 20 6.38 2.52 11.25
C VAL A 20 5.67 3.78 11.74
N GLY A 21 4.38 3.69 12.03
CA GLY A 21 3.65 4.78 12.65
C GLY A 21 2.14 4.70 12.48
N ARG A 22 1.49 5.65 13.15
CA ARG A 22 0.08 5.99 12.98
C ARG A 22 0.01 7.49 12.73
N ARG A 23 -0.82 7.92 11.79
CA ARG A 23 -0.93 9.34 11.46
C ARG A 23 -2.37 9.71 11.11
N PRO A 24 -2.91 10.82 11.64
CA PRO A 24 -4.14 11.42 11.13
C PRO A 24 -3.91 11.93 9.71
N ASP A 25 -4.77 11.53 8.79
CA ASP A 25 -4.80 12.05 7.43
C ASP A 25 -6.20 12.58 7.10
N PRO A 26 -6.32 13.72 6.39
CA PRO A 26 -7.62 14.19 5.92
C PRO A 26 -8.31 13.12 5.07
N LEU A 27 -9.62 12.98 5.24
CA LEU A 27 -10.42 11.97 4.52
C LEU A 27 -10.25 12.09 2.99
N GLU A 28 -10.15 13.31 2.46
CA GLU A 28 -9.91 13.53 1.03
C GLU A 28 -8.53 13.06 0.58
N SER A 29 -7.50 13.16 1.43
CA SER A 29 -6.17 12.62 1.14
C SER A 29 -6.17 11.10 1.13
N HIS A 30 -6.89 10.48 2.08
CA HIS A 30 -7.13 9.05 2.10
C HIS A 30 -7.84 8.56 0.83
N LEU A 31 -8.92 9.22 0.41
CA LEU A 31 -9.65 8.90 -0.82
C LEU A 31 -8.79 9.06 -2.08
N ALA A 32 -7.97 10.10 -2.15
CA ALA A 32 -7.02 10.29 -3.25
C ALA A 32 -5.96 9.18 -3.29
N ASN A 33 -5.49 8.72 -2.13
CA ASN A 33 -4.58 7.59 -2.03
C ASN A 33 -5.25 6.29 -2.52
N LEU A 34 -6.50 6.01 -2.11
CA LEU A 34 -7.27 4.87 -2.63
C LEU A 34 -7.43 4.91 -4.16
N ALA A 35 -7.69 6.08 -4.72
CA ALA A 35 -7.81 6.26 -6.16
C ALA A 35 -6.47 6.09 -6.91
N ALA A 36 -5.32 6.22 -6.23
CA ALA A 36 -4.00 6.08 -6.84
C ALA A 36 -3.53 4.62 -7.00
N TYR A 37 -4.22 3.65 -6.39
CA TYR A 37 -3.87 2.24 -6.55
C TYR A 37 -4.06 1.77 -7.99
N SER A 38 -3.24 0.81 -8.40
CA SER A 38 -3.25 0.25 -9.76
C SER A 38 -4.60 -0.33 -10.18
N GLY A 39 -5.44 -0.75 -9.23
CA GLY A 39 -6.82 -1.15 -9.49
C GLY A 39 -7.64 -0.07 -10.21
N SER A 40 -7.47 1.20 -9.85
CA SER A 40 -8.15 2.33 -10.48
C SER A 40 -7.76 2.50 -11.96
N LEU A 41 -6.50 2.23 -12.31
CA LEU A 41 -6.04 2.25 -13.70
C LEU A 41 -6.70 1.15 -14.52
N VAL A 42 -6.90 -0.04 -13.93
CA VAL A 42 -7.57 -1.17 -14.58
C VAL A 42 -9.07 -0.95 -14.73
N LEU A 43 -9.71 -0.39 -13.70
CA LEU A 43 -11.14 -0.03 -13.72
C LEU A 43 -11.42 1.11 -14.71
N GLY A 44 -10.44 1.97 -14.95
CA GLY A 44 -10.57 3.17 -15.77
C GLY A 44 -11.25 4.32 -15.03
N ARG A 45 -11.24 5.49 -15.66
CA ARG A 45 -11.60 6.76 -15.03
C ARG A 45 -13.03 6.79 -14.46
N ASN A 46 -14.04 6.50 -15.28
CA ASN A 46 -15.44 6.64 -14.86
C ASN A 46 -15.81 5.67 -13.73
N ALA A 47 -15.30 4.45 -13.77
CA ALA A 47 -15.55 3.46 -12.71
C ALA A 47 -14.83 3.84 -11.41
N THR A 48 -13.61 4.36 -11.51
CA THR A 48 -12.87 4.90 -10.36
C THR A 48 -13.60 6.09 -9.74
N GLU A 49 -14.03 7.06 -10.55
CA GLU A 49 -14.76 8.24 -10.06
C GLU A 49 -16.06 7.85 -9.36
N ARG A 50 -16.81 6.89 -9.92
CA ARG A 50 -18.03 6.36 -9.28
C ARG A 50 -17.71 5.68 -7.95
N PHE A 51 -16.70 4.81 -7.93
CA PHE A 51 -16.26 4.13 -6.71
C PHE A 51 -15.86 5.13 -5.63
N THR A 52 -14.99 6.10 -5.94
CA THR A 52 -14.51 7.09 -4.96
C THR A 52 -15.63 8.01 -4.49
N ALA A 53 -16.65 8.30 -5.31
CA ALA A 53 -17.81 9.07 -4.89
C ALA A 53 -18.68 8.30 -3.89
N GLU A 54 -19.00 7.03 -4.18
CA GLU A 54 -19.74 6.16 -3.27
C GLU A 54 -18.97 5.97 -1.94
N GLU A 55 -17.66 5.78 -2.02
CA GLU A 55 -16.79 5.66 -0.84
C GLU A 55 -16.75 6.94 -0.01
N ARG A 56 -16.71 8.12 -0.65
CA ARG A 56 -16.76 9.41 0.06
C ARG A 56 -18.02 9.55 0.90
N ASP A 57 -19.18 9.20 0.35
CA ASP A 57 -20.45 9.32 1.07
C ASP A 57 -20.47 8.42 2.31
N ILE A 58 -20.00 7.18 2.18
CA ILE A 58 -19.90 6.22 3.30
C ILE A 58 -18.93 6.73 4.35
N LEU A 59 -17.73 7.14 3.94
CA LEU A 59 -16.67 7.51 4.89
C LEU A 59 -16.93 8.86 5.57
N THR A 60 -17.71 9.76 4.96
CA THR A 60 -18.11 11.02 5.61
C THR A 60 -19.01 10.77 6.82
N ASP A 61 -19.88 9.75 6.74
CA ASP A 61 -20.73 9.33 7.86
C ASP A 61 -19.90 8.67 8.98
N VAL A 62 -18.93 7.82 8.60
CA VAL A 62 -18.05 7.12 9.56
C VAL A 62 -17.04 8.05 10.22
N PHE A 63 -16.52 9.03 9.48
CA PHE A 63 -15.51 9.98 9.93
C PHE A 63 -16.06 11.41 9.90
N PRO A 64 -16.96 11.78 10.83
CA PRO A 64 -17.64 13.08 10.81
C PRO A 64 -16.69 14.26 11.04
N HIS A 65 -15.47 14.01 11.51
CA HIS A 65 -14.41 15.01 11.68
C HIS A 65 -13.48 15.10 10.47
N GLY A 66 -13.77 14.36 9.39
CA GLY A 66 -13.02 14.41 8.13
C GLY A 66 -11.57 13.96 8.25
N THR A 67 -11.22 13.18 9.26
CA THR A 67 -9.86 12.69 9.51
C THR A 67 -9.89 11.19 9.77
N VAL A 68 -8.98 10.46 9.14
CA VAL A 68 -8.79 9.02 9.31
C VAL A 68 -7.43 8.78 9.96
N GLU A 69 -7.36 7.89 10.95
CA GLU A 69 -6.08 7.42 11.49
C GLU A 69 -5.53 6.29 10.61
N GLU A 70 -4.44 6.56 9.88
CA GLU A 70 -3.79 5.56 9.05
C GLU A 70 -2.68 4.82 9.79
N HIS A 71 -2.61 3.51 9.62
CA HIS A 71 -1.62 2.64 10.24
C HIS A 71 -0.70 2.04 9.18
N TYR A 72 0.59 2.35 9.24
CA TYR A 72 1.54 1.87 8.24
C TYR A 72 2.43 0.77 8.77
N VAL A 73 2.55 -0.29 7.98
CA VAL A 73 3.47 -1.40 8.20
C VAL A 73 4.35 -1.55 6.98
N VAL A 74 5.67 -1.52 7.18
CA VAL A 74 6.64 -1.84 6.12
C VAL A 74 7.06 -3.29 6.23
N SER A 75 7.31 -3.92 5.07
CA SER A 75 7.67 -5.33 4.99
C SER A 75 9.02 -5.51 4.28
N PRO A 76 10.13 -5.05 4.87
CA PRO A 76 11.45 -5.18 4.27
C PRO A 76 11.87 -6.65 4.13
N ALA A 77 12.59 -6.91 3.05
CA ALA A 77 13.34 -8.15 2.84
C ALA A 77 14.82 -7.82 2.97
N LEU A 78 15.49 -8.41 3.96
CA LEU A 78 16.90 -8.15 4.24
C LEU A 78 17.74 -9.35 3.86
N ALA A 79 18.88 -9.09 3.21
CA ALA A 79 19.95 -10.05 3.01
C ALA A 79 21.17 -9.57 3.80
N VAL A 80 21.80 -10.48 4.53
CA VAL A 80 23.08 -10.24 5.20
C VAL A 80 24.17 -10.98 4.43
N SER A 81 25.26 -10.27 4.15
CA SER A 81 26.45 -10.74 3.42
C SER A 81 27.55 -11.18 4.36
#